data_AF-R4YT85-F1
#
_entry.id   AF-R4YT85-F1
#
_cell.length_a   1.000
_cell.length_b   1.000
_cell.length_c   1.000
_cell.angle_alpha   90.00
_cell.angle_beta   90.00
_cell.angle_gamma   90.00
#
_symmetry.space_group_name_H-M   'P 1'
#
loop_
_entity.id
_entity.type
_entity.pdbx_description
1 polymer ?
#
loop_
_entity_poly.entity_id
_entity_poly.type
_entity_poly.pdbx_seq_one_letter_code
_entity_poly.pdbx_strand_id
1 'polypeptide(L)'
;MNNTIKLLLIFITTQTLFGCSATRYISSIFHEEVVLIFTSSSYPDEVFNSKTLPPRQATLIFGPYMPNLGDGGGTFGGDGHSYEGTMEGKEIVALWQVPVKDKVLRYYVRSEPDKGIIRAPRGGHSTYSVGVALGPMRVLKRGLTKEQLEDSNIAGYGFYGDPVYYRWGDWDKLYYTTGHFSSRDLNTKPHSFHEIQGITITAEQYNKLYERCNGEWEAVKCFMDESFPNLTPEQLAYIQSRKHPDDDDRLADKFPKPEPYINRYN
;
A
#
# COMPACT_ATOMS: atom_id res chain seq x y z
N MET A 1 30.15 44.02 36.85
CA MET A 1 30.15 42.59 36.47
C MET A 1 30.93 42.45 35.17
N ASN A 2 32.08 41.78 35.20
CA ASN A 2 33.06 41.78 34.11
C ASN A 2 32.49 41.11 32.85
N ASN A 3 32.74 41.64 31.64
CA ASN A 3 32.12 41.15 30.39
C ASN A 3 32.37 39.65 30.14
N THR A 4 33.48 39.12 30.65
CA THR A 4 33.84 37.70 30.61
C THR A 4 32.87 36.81 31.39
N ILE A 5 32.34 37.29 32.53
CA ILE A 5 31.39 36.55 33.37
C ILE A 5 30.03 36.46 32.68
N LYS A 6 29.62 37.50 31.93
CA LYS A 6 28.38 37.49 31.13
C LYS A 6 28.45 36.47 29.99
N LEU A 7 29.58 36.40 29.29
CA LEU A 7 29.77 35.43 28.20
C LEU A 7 29.77 33.99 28.71
N LEU A 8 30.40 33.75 29.87
CA LEU A 8 30.43 32.44 30.50
C LEU A 8 29.03 31.99 30.91
N LEU A 9 28.21 32.89 31.48
CA LEU A 9 26.82 32.62 31.85
C LEU A 9 25.97 32.27 30.62
N ILE A 10 26.12 33.01 29.51
CA ILE A 10 25.40 32.72 28.26
C ILE A 10 25.79 31.33 27.73
N PHE A 11 27.08 31.01 27.72
CA PHE A 11 27.58 29.72 27.23
C PHE A 11 27.15 28.54 28.12
N ILE A 12 27.12 28.73 29.45
CA ILE A 12 26.63 27.72 30.38
C ILE A 12 25.12 27.53 30.19
N THR A 13 24.34 28.62 30.06
CA THR A 13 22.89 28.51 29.82
C THR A 13 22.56 27.80 28.51
N THR A 14 23.29 28.07 27.41
CA THR A 14 23.08 27.37 26.14
C THR A 14 23.50 25.90 26.23
N GLN A 15 24.61 25.56 26.90
CA GLN A 15 25.00 24.16 27.11
C GLN A 15 24.01 23.41 28.03
N THR A 16 23.40 24.05 29.02
CA THR A 16 22.36 23.42 29.86
C THR A 16 21.00 23.30 29.17
N LEU A 17 20.62 24.27 28.32
CA LEU A 17 19.37 24.24 27.57
C LEU A 17 19.43 23.31 26.35
N PHE A 18 20.59 23.15 25.73
CA PHE A 18 20.76 22.35 24.51
C PHE A 18 21.58 21.06 24.71
N GLY A 19 22.29 20.87 25.82
CA GLY A 19 23.33 19.83 25.94
C GLY A 19 23.06 18.65 26.87
N CYS A 20 22.09 18.67 27.79
CA CYS A 20 22.03 17.59 28.81
C CYS A 20 20.66 17.02 29.22
N SER A 21 19.55 17.35 28.56
CA SER A 21 18.27 16.67 28.82
C SER A 21 17.35 16.57 27.60
N ALA A 22 17.62 17.35 26.56
CA ALA A 22 16.84 17.35 25.32
C ALA A 22 17.01 16.05 24.51
N THR A 23 18.12 15.33 24.60
CA THR A 23 18.31 14.08 23.82
C THR A 23 17.44 12.92 24.31
N ARG A 24 17.07 12.87 25.60
CA ARG A 24 16.09 11.89 26.11
C ARG A 24 14.64 12.37 26.03
N TYR A 25 14.41 13.68 26.00
CA TYR A 25 13.05 14.25 25.85
C TYR A 25 12.61 14.39 24.38
N ILE A 26 13.55 14.59 23.44
CA ILE A 26 13.26 14.63 21.99
C ILE A 26 13.09 13.22 21.42
N SER A 27 13.66 12.18 22.04
CA SER A 27 13.33 10.79 21.69
C SER A 27 11.96 10.34 22.19
N SER A 28 11.27 11.13 23.03
CA SER A 28 9.96 10.81 23.62
C SER A 28 8.76 11.41 22.86
N ILE A 29 8.99 12.17 21.78
CA ILE A 29 7.92 12.78 20.96
C ILE A 29 7.58 11.92 19.73
N PHE A 30 8.41 10.93 19.41
CA PHE A 30 8.02 9.84 18.53
C PHE A 30 7.17 8.87 19.36
N HIS A 31 5.90 9.23 19.55
CA HIS A 31 4.91 8.18 19.78
C HIS A 31 5.08 7.18 18.64
N GLU A 32 5.12 5.88 18.95
CA GLU A 32 4.90 4.84 17.95
C GLU A 32 3.59 5.19 17.25
N GLU A 33 3.70 5.73 16.05
CA GLU A 33 2.57 6.04 15.22
C GLU A 33 2.10 4.70 14.61
N VAL A 34 0.81 4.58 14.33
CA VAL A 34 0.27 3.36 13.73
C VAL A 34 -0.34 3.72 12.39
N VAL A 35 0.04 3.00 11.34
CA VAL A 35 -0.67 3.04 10.06
C VAL A 35 -1.58 1.83 9.97
N LEU A 36 -2.88 2.10 9.83
CA LEU A 36 -3.90 1.10 9.57
C LEU A 36 -4.06 0.98 8.05
N ILE A 37 -3.79 -0.19 7.49
CA ILE A 37 -3.96 -0.43 6.05
C ILE A 37 -5.17 -1.34 5.86
N PHE A 38 -6.23 -0.80 5.27
CA PHE A 38 -7.45 -1.53 4.95
C PHE A 38 -7.47 -1.84 3.46
N THR A 39 -7.66 -3.11 3.09
CA THR A 39 -7.70 -3.54 1.70
C THR A 39 -9.07 -4.07 1.28
N SER A 40 -9.46 -3.82 0.03
CA SER A 40 -10.67 -4.36 -0.58
C SER A 40 -10.38 -4.85 -1.99
N SER A 41 -11.11 -5.86 -2.44
CA SER A 41 -11.12 -6.27 -3.84
C SER A 41 -12.29 -7.22 -4.05
N SER A 42 -13.05 -7.05 -5.12
CA SER A 42 -14.11 -7.95 -5.47
C SER A 42 -14.29 -8.03 -6.96
N TYR A 43 -14.13 -9.22 -7.50
CA TYR A 43 -14.45 -9.58 -8.87
C TYR A 43 -15.76 -10.39 -8.89
N PRO A 44 -16.53 -10.33 -9.98
CA PRO A 44 -17.64 -11.25 -10.18
C PRO A 44 -17.11 -12.68 -10.38
N ASP A 45 -17.90 -13.67 -9.96
CA ASP A 45 -17.63 -15.10 -10.20
C ASP A 45 -16.26 -15.60 -9.70
N GLU A 46 -15.75 -15.01 -8.62
CA GLU A 46 -14.55 -15.49 -7.94
C GLU A 46 -14.72 -16.93 -7.46
N VAL A 47 -13.71 -17.75 -7.74
CA VAL A 47 -13.70 -19.17 -7.38
C VAL A 47 -12.82 -19.36 -6.15
N PHE A 48 -13.43 -19.78 -5.06
CA PHE A 48 -12.74 -20.13 -3.82
C PHE A 48 -12.44 -21.63 -3.78
N ASN A 49 -11.29 -22.02 -3.21
CA ASN A 49 -10.92 -23.42 -2.97
C ASN A 49 -10.94 -24.31 -4.24
N SER A 50 -10.58 -23.73 -5.40
CA SER A 50 -10.46 -24.51 -6.64
C SER A 50 -9.35 -25.56 -6.52
N LYS A 51 -9.60 -26.75 -7.07
CA LYS A 51 -8.56 -27.80 -7.21
C LYS A 51 -7.71 -27.63 -8.48
N THR A 52 -8.17 -26.82 -9.44
CA THR A 52 -7.58 -26.70 -10.78
C THR A 52 -6.99 -25.32 -11.05
N LEU A 53 -7.45 -24.29 -10.36
CA LEU A 53 -6.95 -22.92 -10.48
C LEU A 53 -6.10 -22.57 -9.27
N PRO A 54 -5.04 -21.75 -9.45
CA PRO A 54 -4.28 -21.24 -8.32
C PRO A 54 -5.16 -20.40 -7.39
N PRO A 55 -4.82 -20.31 -6.10
CA PRO A 55 -5.58 -19.52 -5.15
C PRO A 55 -5.48 -18.03 -5.49
N ARG A 56 -6.44 -17.27 -4.96
CA ARG A 56 -6.35 -15.82 -4.89
C ARG A 56 -5.08 -15.44 -4.12
N GLN A 57 -4.37 -14.43 -4.61
CA GLN A 57 -3.13 -13.98 -3.98
C GLN A 57 -2.87 -12.52 -4.33
N ALA A 58 -2.31 -11.77 -3.40
CA ALA A 58 -1.96 -10.37 -3.59
C ALA A 58 -0.72 -10.00 -2.79
N THR A 59 0.05 -9.06 -3.34
CA THR A 59 1.15 -8.38 -2.66
C THR A 59 0.96 -6.88 -2.86
N LEU A 60 1.16 -6.12 -1.79
CA LEU A 60 1.16 -4.67 -1.79
C LEU A 60 2.44 -4.20 -1.09
N ILE A 61 3.17 -3.31 -1.75
CA ILE A 61 4.19 -2.45 -1.16
C ILE A 61 3.59 -1.04 -1.16
N PHE A 62 3.26 -0.52 0.02
CA PHE A 62 2.76 0.82 0.20
C PHE A 62 3.82 1.65 0.92
N GLY A 63 4.76 2.18 0.13
CA GLY A 63 5.95 2.84 0.62
C GLY A 63 6.84 1.87 1.42
N PRO A 64 7.11 2.12 2.71
CA PRO A 64 7.93 1.22 3.52
C PRO A 64 7.16 -0.01 4.03
N TYR A 65 5.85 -0.12 3.76
CA TYR A 65 5.01 -1.17 4.33
C TYR A 65 4.67 -2.26 3.32
N MET A 66 4.86 -3.51 3.73
CA MET A 66 4.35 -4.70 3.04
C MET A 66 3.30 -5.38 3.93
N PRO A 67 2.04 -4.92 3.92
CA PRO A 67 1.00 -5.49 4.77
C PRO A 67 0.70 -6.95 4.39
N ASN A 68 0.44 -7.79 5.40
CA ASN A 68 -0.09 -9.13 5.15
C ASN A 68 -1.56 -9.01 4.74
N LEU A 69 -1.84 -9.28 3.47
CA LEU A 69 -3.18 -9.11 2.91
C LEU A 69 -4.07 -10.35 3.07
N GLY A 70 -3.53 -11.48 3.53
CA GLY A 70 -4.20 -12.78 3.37
C GLY A 70 -4.57 -12.99 1.89
N ASP A 71 -5.85 -13.26 1.64
CA ASP A 71 -6.37 -13.40 0.27
C ASP A 71 -6.60 -12.02 -0.40
N GLY A 72 -6.63 -10.92 0.36
CA GLY A 72 -6.80 -9.56 -0.16
C GLY A 72 -8.13 -9.30 -0.87
N GLY A 73 -9.19 -10.03 -0.51
CA GLY A 73 -10.53 -9.97 -1.12
C GLY A 73 -11.64 -9.57 -0.15
N GLY A 74 -12.76 -9.11 -0.69
CA GLY A 74 -13.94 -8.69 0.06
C GLY A 74 -14.05 -7.19 0.30
N THR A 75 -14.82 -6.83 1.33
CA THR A 75 -14.97 -5.46 1.84
C THR A 75 -13.68 -4.99 2.51
N PHE A 76 -13.52 -3.67 2.71
CA PHE A 76 -12.35 -3.13 3.42
C PHE A 76 -12.15 -3.79 4.78
N GLY A 77 -11.04 -4.50 4.94
CA GLY A 77 -10.57 -5.11 6.18
C GLY A 77 -9.04 -5.02 6.24
N GLY A 78 -8.46 -5.15 7.42
CA GLY A 78 -7.01 -5.09 7.55
C GLY A 78 -6.54 -4.82 8.97
N ASP A 79 -5.22 -4.82 9.11
CA ASP A 79 -4.49 -4.78 10.38
C ASP A 79 -3.67 -3.48 10.52
N GLY A 80 -3.15 -3.26 11.73
CA GLY A 80 -2.28 -2.14 12.03
C GLY A 80 -0.80 -2.48 11.89
N HIS A 81 -0.03 -1.54 11.37
CA HIS A 81 1.43 -1.61 11.24
C HIS A 81 2.08 -0.51 12.06
N SER A 82 3.20 -0.83 12.72
CA SER A 82 4.05 0.19 13.33
C SER A 82 4.52 1.16 12.26
N TYR A 83 4.50 2.44 12.57
CA TYR A 83 4.90 3.49 11.65
C TYR A 83 6.27 4.03 12.02
N GLU A 84 7.19 3.93 11.06
CA GLU A 84 8.50 4.58 11.15
C GLU A 84 8.82 5.32 9.84
N GLY A 85 9.32 6.55 9.97
CA GLY A 85 9.77 7.35 8.82
C GLY A 85 8.67 8.12 8.08
N THR A 86 8.90 8.44 6.81
CA THR A 86 7.99 9.23 5.97
C THR A 86 7.41 8.38 4.84
N MET A 87 6.08 8.37 4.69
CA MET A 87 5.40 7.73 3.56
C MET A 87 5.21 8.63 2.33
N GLU A 88 5.15 9.95 2.52
CA GLU A 88 4.89 10.90 1.42
C GLU A 88 5.88 10.69 0.28
N GLY A 89 5.37 10.62 -0.95
CA GLY A 89 6.16 10.43 -2.15
C GLY A 89 6.82 9.04 -2.29
N LYS A 90 6.61 8.13 -1.34
CA LYS A 90 7.13 6.77 -1.45
C LYS A 90 6.36 5.97 -2.49
N GLU A 91 7.07 5.04 -3.11
CA GLU A 91 6.57 4.18 -4.17
C GLU A 91 5.38 3.32 -3.71
N ILE A 92 4.45 3.06 -4.64
CA ILE A 92 3.38 2.07 -4.48
C ILE A 92 3.61 0.99 -5.54
N VAL A 93 3.70 -0.26 -5.09
CA VAL A 93 3.70 -1.44 -5.97
C VAL A 93 2.61 -2.40 -5.52
N ALA A 94 1.86 -2.94 -6.47
CA ALA A 94 0.96 -4.05 -6.18
C ALA A 94 0.95 -5.07 -7.31
N LEU A 95 0.75 -6.33 -6.94
CA LEU A 95 0.39 -7.39 -7.86
C LEU A 95 -0.68 -8.25 -7.23
N TRP A 96 -1.64 -8.70 -8.03
CA TRP A 96 -2.67 -9.60 -7.54
C TRP A 96 -3.14 -10.54 -8.64
N GLN A 97 -3.52 -11.75 -8.23
CA GLN A 97 -4.20 -12.73 -9.08
C GLN A 97 -5.54 -13.13 -8.48
N VAL A 98 -6.52 -13.28 -9.36
CA VAL A 98 -7.90 -13.61 -8.98
C VAL A 98 -8.39 -14.76 -9.85
N PRO A 99 -8.61 -15.95 -9.28
CA PRO A 99 -9.29 -17.03 -9.98
C PRO A 99 -10.78 -16.66 -10.12
N VAL A 100 -11.24 -16.57 -11.37
CA VAL A 100 -12.66 -16.44 -11.70
C VAL A 100 -13.08 -17.66 -12.52
N LYS A 101 -14.37 -17.79 -12.81
CA LYS A 101 -14.85 -18.91 -13.61
C LYS A 101 -14.03 -19.06 -14.91
N ASP A 102 -13.45 -20.24 -15.10
CA ASP A 102 -12.68 -20.69 -16.28
C ASP A 102 -11.35 -19.96 -16.59
N LYS A 103 -10.91 -18.97 -15.78
CA LYS A 103 -9.63 -18.26 -16.00
C LYS A 103 -9.06 -17.64 -14.72
N VAL A 104 -7.80 -17.23 -14.78
CA VAL A 104 -7.15 -16.47 -13.70
C VAL A 104 -6.72 -15.11 -14.22
N LEU A 105 -7.26 -14.05 -13.61
CA LEU A 105 -6.87 -12.67 -13.87
C LEU A 105 -5.59 -12.36 -13.10
N ARG A 106 -4.69 -11.56 -13.70
CA ARG A 106 -3.41 -11.18 -13.08
C ARG A 106 -3.04 -9.77 -13.46
N TYR A 107 -2.74 -8.96 -12.46
CA TYR A 107 -2.46 -7.55 -12.64
C TYR A 107 -1.21 -7.14 -11.89
N TYR A 108 -0.55 -6.11 -12.42
CA TYR A 108 0.58 -5.44 -11.81
C TYR A 108 0.40 -3.93 -11.91
N VAL A 109 0.72 -3.23 -10.83
CA VAL A 109 0.67 -1.78 -10.71
C VAL A 109 1.96 -1.29 -10.07
N ARG A 110 2.48 -0.18 -10.61
CA ARG A 110 3.56 0.60 -10.00
C ARG A 110 3.29 2.09 -10.18
N SER A 111 3.53 2.88 -9.13
CA SER A 111 3.49 4.34 -9.22
C SER A 111 4.55 4.88 -10.20
N GLU A 112 4.31 6.04 -10.79
CA GLU A 112 5.36 6.76 -11.52
C GLU A 112 6.39 7.35 -10.51
N PRO A 113 7.66 7.59 -10.92
CA PRO A 113 8.74 8.00 -10.02
C PRO A 113 8.48 9.25 -9.16
N ASP A 114 7.64 10.17 -9.64
CA ASP A 114 7.28 11.41 -8.93
C ASP A 114 5.81 11.42 -8.48
N LYS A 115 5.11 10.28 -8.57
CA LYS A 115 3.69 10.13 -8.22
C LYS A 115 3.49 9.03 -7.18
N GLY A 116 4.33 9.04 -6.15
CA GLY A 116 4.20 8.16 -4.99
C GLY A 116 2.97 8.49 -4.13
N ILE A 117 2.99 8.02 -2.87
CA ILE A 117 1.89 8.20 -1.92
C ILE A 117 1.64 9.70 -1.68
N ILE A 118 0.40 10.12 -1.93
CA ILE A 118 -0.13 11.40 -1.47
C ILE A 118 -0.75 11.19 -0.09
N ARG A 119 -0.20 11.86 0.91
CA ARG A 119 -0.59 11.73 2.31
C ARG A 119 -1.49 12.89 2.73
N ALA A 120 -2.67 12.58 3.24
CA ALA A 120 -3.52 13.53 3.93
C ALA A 120 -2.84 14.10 5.20
N PRO A 121 -3.16 15.35 5.58
CA PRO A 121 -2.64 15.96 6.79
C PRO A 121 -2.93 15.14 8.05
N ARG A 122 -1.95 15.06 8.95
CA ARG A 122 -2.06 14.28 10.19
C ARG A 122 -3.07 14.82 11.19
N GLY A 123 -3.38 16.10 11.15
CA GLY A 123 -4.37 16.72 12.05
C GLY A 123 -4.13 16.51 13.55
N GLY A 124 -2.90 16.15 13.97
CA GLY A 124 -2.57 15.85 15.36
C GLY A 124 -2.92 14.43 15.84
N HIS A 125 -3.35 13.52 14.96
CA HIS A 125 -3.63 12.13 15.32
C HIS A 125 -2.36 11.28 15.35
N SER A 126 -2.28 10.36 16.31
CA SER A 126 -1.22 9.35 16.45
C SER A 126 -1.41 8.16 15.50
N THR A 127 -2.62 7.99 14.96
CA THR A 127 -2.94 6.96 13.97
C THR A 127 -3.18 7.60 12.61
N TYR A 128 -2.92 6.82 11.57
CA TYR A 128 -3.17 7.19 10.20
C TYR A 128 -3.76 5.99 9.47
N SER A 129 -4.61 6.24 8.48
CA SER A 129 -5.31 5.18 7.77
C SER A 129 -5.11 5.28 6.27
N VAL A 130 -4.96 4.11 5.67
CA VAL A 130 -4.85 3.92 4.22
C VAL A 130 -5.94 2.95 3.82
N GLY A 131 -6.77 3.34 2.86
CA GLY A 131 -7.69 2.44 2.18
C GLY A 131 -7.12 2.11 0.81
N VAL A 132 -6.91 0.84 0.49
CA VAL A 132 -6.42 0.39 -0.83
C VAL A 132 -7.41 -0.59 -1.44
N ALA A 133 -7.76 -0.42 -2.71
CA ALA A 133 -8.50 -1.42 -3.47
C ALA A 133 -7.67 -1.97 -4.63
N LEU A 134 -7.56 -3.29 -4.69
CA LEU A 134 -6.89 -4.02 -5.77
C LEU A 134 -7.93 -4.39 -6.82
N GLY A 135 -8.12 -3.53 -7.81
CA GLY A 135 -9.24 -3.60 -8.73
C GLY A 135 -10.55 -3.09 -8.10
N PRO A 136 -11.70 -3.65 -8.49
CA PRO A 136 -12.99 -3.15 -8.04
C PRO A 136 -13.16 -3.36 -6.54
N MET A 137 -13.58 -2.34 -5.81
CA MET A 137 -13.84 -2.43 -4.37
C MET A 137 -15.26 -2.90 -4.08
N ARG A 138 -15.46 -3.54 -2.92
CA ARG A 138 -16.77 -3.91 -2.42
C ARG A 138 -17.15 -3.05 -1.22
N VAL A 139 -18.19 -2.24 -1.37
CA VAL A 139 -18.68 -1.32 -0.34
C VAL A 139 -20.19 -1.36 -0.21
N LEU A 140 -20.76 -0.76 0.83
CA LEU A 140 -22.21 -0.60 0.94
C LEU A 140 -22.70 0.48 -0.03
N LYS A 141 -23.99 0.46 -0.39
CA LYS A 141 -24.61 1.50 -1.22
C LYS A 141 -24.24 2.94 -0.81
N ARG A 142 -24.23 3.20 0.50
CA ARG A 142 -23.90 4.50 1.10
C ARG A 142 -22.40 4.86 1.06
N GLY A 143 -21.54 3.88 0.79
CA GLY A 143 -20.10 4.08 0.59
C GLY A 143 -19.74 4.62 -0.79
N LEU A 144 -20.72 4.75 -1.71
CA LEU A 144 -20.52 5.27 -3.04
C LEU A 144 -21.12 6.68 -3.18
N THR A 145 -20.47 7.54 -3.96
CA THR A 145 -21.13 8.74 -4.50
C THR A 145 -22.26 8.33 -5.45
N LYS A 146 -23.12 9.26 -5.85
CA LYS A 146 -24.18 8.97 -6.84
C LYS A 146 -23.60 8.48 -8.17
N GLU A 147 -22.56 9.15 -8.65
CA GLU A 147 -21.87 8.78 -9.89
C GLU A 147 -21.23 7.38 -9.80
N GLN A 148 -20.53 7.10 -8.70
CA GLN A 148 -19.96 5.77 -8.48
C GLN A 148 -21.03 4.68 -8.38
N LEU A 149 -22.19 4.99 -7.78
CA LEU A 149 -23.30 4.05 -7.67
C LEU A 149 -23.91 3.74 -9.04
N GLU A 150 -24.06 4.73 -9.90
CA GLU A 150 -24.57 4.55 -11.28
C GLU A 150 -23.65 3.64 -12.10
N ASP A 151 -22.33 3.73 -11.87
CA ASP A 151 -21.31 2.93 -12.55
C ASP A 151 -20.92 1.65 -11.78
N SER A 152 -21.71 1.27 -10.78
CA SER A 152 -21.44 0.09 -9.94
C SER A 152 -22.29 -1.12 -10.34
N ASN A 153 -21.88 -2.30 -9.87
CA ASN A 153 -22.67 -3.51 -9.98
C ASN A 153 -23.06 -4.06 -8.59
N ILE A 154 -24.16 -4.80 -8.52
CA ILE A 154 -24.56 -5.45 -7.27
C ILE A 154 -23.55 -6.55 -6.92
N ALA A 155 -23.05 -6.52 -5.69
CA ALA A 155 -22.04 -7.46 -5.17
C ALA A 155 -22.56 -8.32 -4.01
N GLY A 156 -23.76 -8.03 -3.50
CA GLY A 156 -24.38 -8.82 -2.45
C GLY A 156 -25.72 -8.28 -1.98
N TYR A 157 -26.56 -9.20 -1.53
CA TYR A 157 -27.91 -8.93 -1.05
C TYR A 157 -27.98 -9.07 0.47
N GLY A 158 -28.87 -8.31 1.09
CA GLY A 158 -29.23 -8.44 2.49
C GLY A 158 -30.19 -9.59 2.74
N PHE A 159 -30.55 -9.80 4.01
CA PHE A 159 -31.45 -10.88 4.44
C PHE A 159 -32.82 -10.85 3.74
N TYR A 160 -33.36 -9.65 3.48
CA TYR A 160 -34.66 -9.47 2.83
C TYR A 160 -34.60 -9.47 1.29
N GLY A 161 -33.45 -9.77 0.70
CA GLY A 161 -33.27 -9.79 -0.76
C GLY A 161 -32.95 -8.43 -1.40
N ASP A 162 -32.81 -7.37 -0.61
CA ASP A 162 -32.41 -6.05 -1.11
C ASP A 162 -30.91 -5.99 -1.44
N PRO A 163 -30.48 -5.31 -2.52
CA PRO A 163 -29.06 -5.05 -2.77
C PRO A 163 -28.45 -4.19 -1.66
N VAL A 164 -27.41 -4.70 -1.02
CA VAL A 164 -26.73 -4.03 0.11
C VAL A 164 -25.30 -3.65 -0.25
N TYR A 165 -24.59 -4.57 -0.90
CA TYR A 165 -23.21 -4.37 -1.34
C TYR A 165 -23.14 -4.12 -2.83
N TYR A 166 -22.23 -3.21 -3.18
CA TYR A 166 -21.96 -2.79 -4.54
C TYR A 166 -20.46 -2.92 -4.82
N ARG A 167 -20.15 -3.20 -6.07
CA ARG A 167 -18.81 -3.30 -6.63
C ARG A 167 -18.59 -2.10 -7.54
N TRP A 168 -17.53 -1.34 -7.28
CA TRP A 168 -17.18 -0.17 -8.09
C TRP A 168 -15.68 -0.15 -8.39
N GLY A 169 -15.32 0.33 -9.59
CA GLY A 169 -13.95 0.46 -10.06
C GLY A 169 -13.57 -0.53 -11.16
N ASP A 170 -12.60 -0.13 -11.97
CA ASP A 170 -11.99 -0.91 -13.02
C ASP A 170 -11.16 -2.10 -12.50
N TRP A 171 -10.98 -3.08 -13.38
CA TRP A 171 -10.35 -4.36 -13.05
C TRP A 171 -8.84 -4.29 -12.88
N ASP A 172 -8.17 -3.40 -13.58
CA ASP A 172 -6.70 -3.32 -13.64
C ASP A 172 -6.15 -2.05 -12.98
N LYS A 173 -6.96 -1.38 -12.15
CA LYS A 173 -6.55 -0.20 -11.39
C LYS A 173 -6.35 -0.53 -9.92
N LEU A 174 -5.35 0.13 -9.33
CA LEU A 174 -5.26 0.26 -7.89
C LEU A 174 -5.88 1.59 -7.46
N TYR A 175 -6.79 1.53 -6.50
CA TYR A 175 -7.35 2.71 -5.84
C TYR A 175 -6.71 2.86 -4.48
N TYR A 176 -6.33 4.07 -4.09
CA TYR A 176 -5.95 4.31 -2.71
C TYR A 176 -6.43 5.66 -2.19
N THR A 177 -6.69 5.72 -0.89
CA THR A 177 -7.00 6.95 -0.18
C THR A 177 -6.31 6.94 1.16
N THR A 178 -6.01 8.12 1.67
CA THR A 178 -5.22 8.26 2.89
C THR A 178 -5.87 9.32 3.80
N GLY A 179 -5.84 9.12 5.12
CA GLY A 179 -6.55 10.00 6.04
C GLY A 179 -6.83 9.39 7.41
N HIS A 180 -7.91 9.85 8.04
CA HIS A 180 -8.36 9.40 9.36
C HIS A 180 -9.73 8.76 9.24
N PHE A 181 -9.75 7.44 9.10
CA PHE A 181 -10.98 6.69 8.90
C PHE A 181 -10.82 5.25 9.38
N SER A 182 -11.94 4.62 9.74
CA SER A 182 -11.99 3.19 9.98
C SER A 182 -12.33 2.40 8.71
N SER A 183 -12.12 1.09 8.73
CA SER A 183 -12.69 0.18 7.71
C SER A 183 -14.21 0.39 7.54
N ARG A 184 -14.94 0.67 8.63
CA ARG A 184 -16.37 0.97 8.56
C ARG A 184 -16.63 2.25 7.76
N ASP A 185 -15.83 3.30 7.95
CA ASP A 185 -15.97 4.54 7.19
C ASP A 185 -15.73 4.32 5.70
N LEU A 186 -14.69 3.55 5.32
CA LEU A 186 -14.44 3.17 3.92
C LEU A 186 -15.60 2.39 3.29
N ASN A 187 -16.28 1.56 4.07
CA ASN A 187 -17.44 0.80 3.59
C ASN A 187 -18.74 1.60 3.55
N THR A 188 -18.85 2.71 4.29
CA THR A 188 -20.14 3.34 4.60
C THR A 188 -20.27 4.80 4.22
N LYS A 189 -19.16 5.44 3.86
CA LYS A 189 -19.10 6.85 3.46
C LYS A 189 -18.36 6.94 2.12
N PRO A 190 -18.74 7.86 1.22
CA PRO A 190 -17.97 8.10 0.01
C PRO A 190 -16.60 8.66 0.33
N HIS A 191 -15.57 8.19 -0.38
CA HIS A 191 -14.20 8.70 -0.30
C HIS A 191 -13.69 9.01 -1.70
N SER A 192 -12.80 10.00 -1.79
CA SER A 192 -12.03 10.25 -3.00
C SER A 192 -10.81 9.34 -3.01
N PHE A 193 -10.69 8.54 -4.06
CA PHE A 193 -9.54 7.66 -4.27
C PHE A 193 -8.63 8.24 -5.34
N HIS A 194 -7.33 8.14 -5.11
CA HIS A 194 -6.32 8.23 -6.14
C HIS A 194 -6.30 6.93 -6.93
N GLU A 195 -6.07 7.03 -8.24
CA GLU A 195 -6.06 5.89 -9.16
C GLU A 195 -4.66 5.69 -9.73
N ILE A 196 -4.22 4.44 -9.78
CA ILE A 196 -3.00 4.04 -10.49
C ILE A 196 -3.37 2.97 -11.51
N GLN A 197 -3.15 3.28 -12.78
CA GLN A 197 -3.36 2.34 -13.87
C GLN A 197 -2.33 1.21 -13.82
N GLY A 198 -2.81 -0.02 -13.84
CA GLY A 198 -2.01 -1.23 -13.95
C GLY A 198 -1.99 -1.82 -15.35
N ILE A 199 -1.37 -2.98 -15.46
CA ILE A 199 -1.32 -3.80 -16.67
C ILE A 199 -1.70 -5.24 -16.35
N THR A 200 -2.28 -5.91 -17.33
CA THR A 200 -2.45 -7.37 -17.29
C THR A 200 -1.10 -8.04 -17.54
N ILE A 201 -0.82 -9.11 -16.80
CA ILE A 201 0.43 -9.88 -16.93
C ILE A 201 0.14 -11.39 -17.06
N THR A 202 1.11 -12.13 -17.61
CA THR A 202 0.98 -13.59 -17.77
C THR A 202 1.20 -14.32 -16.44
N ALA A 203 0.86 -15.61 -16.40
CA ALA A 203 1.16 -16.46 -15.25
C ALA A 203 2.66 -16.55 -14.96
N GLU A 204 3.48 -16.66 -16.01
CA GLU A 204 4.94 -16.71 -15.91
C GLU A 204 5.52 -15.41 -15.34
N GLN A 205 5.06 -14.26 -15.85
CA GLN A 205 5.45 -12.94 -15.35
C GLN A 205 5.01 -12.76 -13.89
N TYR A 206 3.78 -13.13 -13.54
CA TYR A 206 3.28 -13.02 -12.18
C TYR A 206 4.08 -13.86 -11.19
N ASN A 207 4.34 -15.13 -11.51
CA ASN A 207 5.09 -16.01 -10.62
C ASN A 207 6.51 -15.48 -10.39
N LYS A 208 7.20 -15.04 -11.46
CA LYS A 208 8.53 -14.44 -11.36
C LYS A 208 8.53 -13.19 -10.47
N LEU A 209 7.53 -12.31 -10.62
CA LEU A 209 7.41 -11.12 -9.78
C LEU A 209 7.08 -11.48 -8.34
N TYR A 210 6.15 -12.42 -8.12
CA TYR A 210 5.73 -12.85 -6.80
C TYR A 210 6.90 -13.46 -6.01
N GLU A 211 7.70 -14.34 -6.62
CA GLU A 211 8.92 -14.88 -6.02
C GLU A 211 9.92 -13.78 -5.67
N ARG A 212 10.08 -12.79 -6.56
CA ARG A 212 10.96 -11.65 -6.31
C ARG A 212 10.49 -10.78 -5.15
N CYS A 213 9.18 -10.55 -5.04
CA CYS A 213 8.58 -9.73 -4.00
C CYS A 213 8.56 -10.42 -2.63
N ASN A 214 8.51 -11.75 -2.58
CA ASN A 214 8.40 -12.54 -1.34
C ASN A 214 9.67 -13.38 -1.07
N GLY A 215 10.77 -13.07 -1.74
CA GLY A 215 12.05 -13.75 -1.62
C GLY A 215 13.08 -12.94 -0.83
N GLU A 216 14.38 -13.25 -1.01
CA GLU A 216 15.47 -12.60 -0.27
C GLU A 216 15.61 -11.08 -0.48
N TRP A 217 14.96 -10.53 -1.51
CA TRP A 217 15.02 -9.12 -1.88
C TRP A 217 13.66 -8.41 -1.67
N GLU A 218 12.84 -8.94 -0.77
CA GLU A 218 11.51 -8.42 -0.38
C GLU A 218 11.48 -6.88 -0.37
N ALA A 219 10.41 -6.31 -0.94
CA ALA A 219 10.20 -4.86 -1.17
C ALA A 219 11.28 -4.14 -2.01
N VAL A 220 12.57 -4.43 -1.80
CA VAL A 220 13.73 -3.84 -2.47
C VAL A 220 13.72 -4.15 -3.96
N LYS A 221 13.39 -5.36 -4.40
CA LYS A 221 13.29 -5.68 -5.84
C LYS A 221 11.88 -5.98 -6.30
N CYS A 222 10.86 -5.63 -5.50
CA CYS A 222 9.48 -5.93 -5.84
C CYS A 222 8.95 -5.00 -6.95
N PHE A 223 9.40 -5.21 -8.19
CA PHE A 223 8.94 -4.53 -9.40
C PHE A 223 9.35 -5.32 -10.65
N MET A 224 8.62 -5.11 -11.75
CA MET A 224 8.99 -5.64 -13.06
C MET A 224 10.06 -4.80 -13.75
N ASP A 225 10.98 -5.45 -14.46
CA ASP A 225 12.05 -4.83 -15.26
C ASP A 225 12.15 -5.50 -16.65
N GLU A 226 13.05 -5.02 -17.50
CA GLU A 226 13.20 -5.51 -18.89
C GLU A 226 13.61 -6.99 -19.00
N SER A 227 14.12 -7.60 -17.93
CA SER A 227 14.44 -9.04 -17.88
C SER A 227 13.21 -9.95 -17.78
N PHE A 228 11.99 -9.42 -17.65
CA PHE A 228 10.79 -10.24 -17.57
C PHE A 228 10.52 -10.97 -18.90
N PRO A 229 10.05 -12.23 -18.84
CA PRO A 229 9.83 -13.01 -20.05
C PRO A 229 8.67 -12.45 -20.86
N ASN A 230 8.80 -12.52 -22.19
CA ASN A 230 7.72 -12.29 -23.15
C ASN A 230 6.98 -10.96 -22.96
N LEU A 231 7.69 -9.87 -22.65
CA LEU A 231 7.09 -8.54 -22.52
C LEU A 231 6.49 -8.09 -23.85
N THR A 232 5.22 -7.67 -23.85
CA THR A 232 4.65 -6.97 -25.00
C THR A 232 5.24 -5.56 -25.11
N PRO A 233 5.15 -4.91 -26.28
CA PRO A 233 5.56 -3.52 -26.41
C PRO A 233 4.86 -2.58 -25.42
N GLU A 234 3.57 -2.79 -25.11
CA GLU A 234 2.87 -1.96 -24.11
C GLU A 234 3.39 -2.23 -22.69
N GLN A 235 3.66 -3.49 -22.33
CA GLN A 235 4.22 -3.82 -21.02
C GLN A 235 5.64 -3.25 -20.85
N LEU A 236 6.47 -3.32 -21.88
CA LEU A 236 7.80 -2.72 -21.86
C LEU A 236 7.73 -1.20 -21.69
N ALA A 237 6.87 -0.52 -22.45
CA ALA A 237 6.64 0.92 -22.31
C ALA A 237 6.12 1.28 -20.91
N TYR A 238 5.22 0.46 -20.35
CA TYR A 238 4.72 0.61 -18.99
C TYR A 238 5.88 0.56 -17.98
N ILE A 239 6.71 -0.48 -18.03
CA ILE A 239 7.87 -0.67 -17.14
C ILE A 239 8.84 0.51 -17.25
N GLN A 240 9.20 0.90 -18.48
CA GLN A 240 10.16 1.99 -18.72
C GLN A 240 9.66 3.33 -18.20
N SER A 241 8.38 3.65 -18.39
CA SER A 241 7.77 4.89 -17.89
C SER A 241 7.68 4.97 -16.37
N ARG A 242 7.83 3.84 -15.67
CA ARG A 242 7.74 3.74 -14.20
C ARG A 242 9.06 3.34 -13.55
N LYS A 243 10.16 3.44 -14.31
CA LYS A 243 11.51 3.24 -13.79
C LYS A 243 11.82 4.34 -12.77
N HIS A 244 12.19 3.93 -11.56
CA HIS A 244 12.65 4.86 -10.51
C HIS A 244 14.17 5.06 -10.59
N PRO A 245 14.69 6.21 -10.13
CA PRO A 245 16.12 6.54 -10.26
C PRO A 245 17.07 5.49 -9.65
N ASP A 246 16.62 4.76 -8.64
CA ASP A 246 17.40 3.77 -7.91
C ASP A 246 17.19 2.34 -8.39
N ASP A 247 16.35 2.08 -9.40
CA ASP A 247 16.04 0.72 -9.87
C ASP A 247 17.28 -0.05 -10.33
N ASP A 248 18.18 0.60 -11.07
CA ASP A 248 19.40 -0.04 -11.55
C ASP A 248 20.30 -0.45 -10.38
N ASP A 249 20.36 0.37 -9.34
CA ASP A 249 21.13 0.10 -8.13
C ASP A 249 20.46 -0.99 -7.27
N ARG A 250 19.13 -0.99 -7.19
CA ARG A 250 18.32 -2.03 -6.55
C ARG A 250 18.53 -3.38 -7.24
N LEU A 251 18.54 -3.41 -8.58
CA LEU A 251 18.79 -4.61 -9.38
C LEU A 251 20.25 -5.09 -9.32
N ALA A 252 21.21 -4.18 -9.19
CA ALA A 252 22.65 -4.46 -9.12
C ALA A 252 23.18 -4.77 -7.71
N ASP A 253 22.30 -5.11 -6.75
CA ASP A 253 22.66 -5.51 -5.38
C ASP A 253 23.41 -4.42 -4.58
N LYS A 254 23.26 -3.15 -4.94
CA LYS A 254 23.90 -2.03 -4.20
C LYS A 254 23.12 -1.65 -2.94
N PHE A 255 21.86 -2.06 -2.85
CA PHE A 255 21.05 -1.92 -1.65
C PHE A 255 21.28 -3.10 -0.71
N PRO A 256 21.26 -2.89 0.62
CA PRO A 256 21.31 -4.01 1.55
C PRO A 256 20.11 -4.93 1.34
N LYS A 257 20.33 -6.24 1.48
CA LYS A 257 19.22 -7.19 1.56
C LYS A 257 18.37 -6.86 2.80
N PRO A 258 17.03 -6.96 2.72
CA PRO A 258 16.16 -6.87 3.88
C PRO A 258 16.62 -7.83 4.98
N GLU A 259 16.61 -7.36 6.23
CA GLU A 259 16.84 -8.24 7.37
C GLU A 259 15.64 -9.20 7.51
N PRO A 260 15.86 -10.52 7.65
CA PRO A 260 14.78 -11.46 7.86
C PRO A 260 13.99 -11.08 9.13
N TYR A 261 12.67 -11.04 9.04
CA TYR A 261 11.84 -10.87 10.22
C TYR A 261 12.04 -12.06 11.17
N ILE A 262 12.70 -11.82 12.30
CA ILE A 262 12.83 -12.81 13.38
C ILE A 262 11.64 -12.61 14.33
N ASN A 263 10.66 -13.53 14.27
CA ASN A 263 9.64 -13.58 15.30
C ASN A 263 10.29 -13.99 16.63
N ARG A 264 10.49 -13.02 17.54
CA ARG A 264 11.10 -13.26 18.86
C ARG A 264 10.21 -14.05 19.84
N TYR A 265 9.02 -14.47 19.41
CA TYR A 265 8.04 -15.19 20.23
C TYR A 265 7.76 -16.63 19.78
N ASN A 266 8.62 -17.20 18.91
CA ASN A 266 8.62 -18.63 18.57
C ASN A 266 9.71 -19.39 19.33
#